data_AF-A0A8S3T2U1-F1
#
_entry.id   AF-A0A8S3T2U1-F1
#
_cell.length_a   1.000
_cell.length_b   1.000
_cell.length_c   1.000
_cell.angle_alpha   90.00
_cell.angle_beta   90.00
_cell.angle_gamma   90.00
#
_symmetry.space_group_name_H-M   'P 1'
#
loop_
_entity.id
_entity.type
_entity.pdbx_description
1 polymer ?
#
loop_
_entity_poly.entity_id
_entity_poly.type
_entity_poly.pdbx_seq_one_letter_code
_entity_poly.pdbx_strand_id
1 'polypeptide(L)'
;MKGIIVISEIIRYLKEDFLKILNQRLPGFDKHLVHWILTVPVIWDSTTRGFIRKAAIMAGIPSHKQTMSLGVKYLVVDLGGGTIDITVHKKEQKRTDSYQKKALGLKWGGKKVNDCFEEHCSSTFNRFTSFKRKHPDDYLFLMENFEQEKMQFNVDKMNKRETVRVRLPVSLTTNNSDKLSISAKSFRSFYDTPVNGLIEKLNQLLQSDVNEMQDINLILVVGGFAESSIVISELKKNFSNFNIVVPEKPGLAVMRGAVLFGFLKDLGDNKVNIKKRKPERDMKQQANPLKHRSRSDGKKVKHFLSDIVGREVIKEMRKEQLTQLVGQFQDKIYKFKKEHVERDKVIVTLPIELRDLYAKKYNNFKTLEDGLDTFTDDVSCRRDKLIITSSFFQKHFL
;
A
#
# COMPACT_ATOMS: atom_id res chain seq x y z
N MET A 1 -4.49 10.06 -34.15
CA MET A 1 -3.07 9.67 -34.35
C MET A 1 -2.10 10.25 -33.30
N LYS A 2 -2.26 11.50 -32.82
CA LYS A 2 -1.33 12.11 -31.84
C LYS A 2 -1.33 11.46 -30.44
N GLY A 3 -2.48 11.00 -29.94
CA GLY A 3 -2.58 10.44 -28.58
C GLY A 3 -1.78 9.15 -28.35
N ILE A 4 -1.70 8.25 -29.33
CA ILE A 4 -0.97 6.98 -29.16
C ILE A 4 0.54 7.22 -29.05
N ILE A 5 1.04 8.22 -29.78
CA ILE A 5 2.44 8.64 -29.75
C ILE A 5 2.75 9.15 -28.35
N VAL A 6 1.97 10.10 -27.83
CA VAL A 6 2.16 10.64 -26.48
C VAL A 6 2.17 9.54 -25.42
N ILE A 7 1.19 8.63 -25.44
CA ILE A 7 1.15 7.52 -24.47
C ILE A 7 2.35 6.58 -24.65
N SER A 8 2.77 6.30 -25.89
CA SER A 8 3.94 5.46 -26.13
C SER A 8 5.23 6.10 -25.64
N GLU A 9 5.39 7.42 -25.78
CA GLU A 9 6.53 8.16 -25.24
C GLU A 9 6.54 8.13 -23.71
N ILE A 10 5.38 8.30 -23.06
CA ILE A 10 5.26 8.19 -21.61
C ILE A 10 5.66 6.79 -21.13
N ILE A 11 5.13 5.74 -21.77
CA ILE A 11 5.47 4.35 -21.40
C ILE A 11 6.96 4.09 -21.64
N ARG A 12 7.54 4.60 -22.73
CA ARG A 12 8.96 4.43 -23.05
C ARG A 12 9.84 5.12 -22.01
N TYR A 13 9.53 6.35 -21.66
CA TYR A 13 10.24 7.09 -20.62
C TYR A 13 10.24 6.33 -19.29
N LEU A 14 9.08 5.87 -18.82
CA LEU A 14 8.96 5.10 -17.57
C LEU A 14 9.76 3.78 -17.62
N LYS A 15 9.71 3.09 -18.77
CA LYS A 15 10.48 1.86 -19.01
C LYS A 15 11.99 2.13 -18.92
N GLU A 16 12.47 3.14 -19.62
CA GLU A 16 13.89 3.48 -19.70
C GLU A 16 14.43 3.99 -18.36
N ASP A 17 13.66 4.82 -17.66
CA ASP A 17 14.02 5.29 -16.32
C ASP A 17 14.10 4.13 -15.32
N PHE A 18 13.12 3.21 -15.35
CA PHE A 18 13.18 2.00 -14.53
C PHE A 18 14.40 1.13 -14.84
N LEU A 19 14.70 0.87 -16.13
CA LEU A 19 15.85 0.06 -16.52
C LEU A 19 17.17 0.73 -16.12
N LYS A 20 17.25 2.06 -16.21
CA LYS A 20 18.40 2.84 -15.74
C LYS A 20 18.61 2.67 -14.24
N ILE A 21 17.56 2.86 -13.43
CA ILE A 21 17.61 2.67 -11.97
C ILE A 21 17.96 1.21 -11.63
N LEU A 22 17.40 0.25 -12.36
CA LEU A 22 17.67 -1.18 -12.15
C LEU A 22 19.12 -1.52 -12.47
N ASN A 23 19.68 -1.00 -13.56
CA ASN A 23 21.09 -1.22 -13.92
C ASN A 23 22.05 -0.62 -12.88
N GLN A 24 21.70 0.53 -12.29
CA GLN A 24 22.48 1.11 -11.21
C GLN A 24 22.50 0.23 -9.95
N ARG A 25 21.42 -0.51 -9.69
CA ARG A 25 21.28 -1.38 -8.51
C ARG A 25 21.72 -2.82 -8.75
N LEU A 26 21.59 -3.30 -9.98
CA LEU A 26 21.95 -4.65 -10.41
C LEU A 26 22.71 -4.57 -11.76
N PRO A 27 23.99 -4.15 -11.76
CA PRO A 27 24.75 -4.01 -12.99
C PRO A 27 24.82 -5.33 -13.78
N GLY A 28 24.60 -5.26 -15.09
CA GLY A 28 24.70 -6.42 -15.99
C GLY A 28 23.50 -7.36 -15.98
N PHE A 29 22.35 -6.95 -15.42
CA PHE A 29 21.12 -7.72 -15.53
C PHE A 29 20.66 -7.84 -17.00
N ASP A 30 20.07 -8.99 -17.35
CA ASP A 30 19.44 -9.15 -18.65
C ASP A 30 18.07 -8.46 -18.68
N LYS A 31 17.98 -7.36 -19.44
CA LYS A 31 16.75 -6.59 -19.66
C LYS A 31 15.61 -7.40 -20.27
N HIS A 32 15.91 -8.51 -20.96
CA HIS A 32 14.91 -9.38 -21.57
C HIS A 32 14.17 -10.24 -20.54
N LEU A 33 14.71 -10.39 -19.33
CA LEU A 33 14.06 -11.09 -18.21
C LEU A 33 13.07 -10.20 -17.45
N VAL A 34 12.94 -8.92 -17.80
CA VAL A 34 11.98 -8.03 -17.14
C VAL A 34 10.57 -8.28 -17.69
N HIS A 35 9.70 -8.77 -16.82
CA HIS A 35 8.28 -8.92 -17.12
C HIS A 35 7.52 -7.60 -16.85
N TRP A 36 6.81 -7.10 -17.86
CA TRP A 36 6.07 -5.84 -17.79
C TRP A 36 4.57 -6.08 -17.66
N ILE A 37 3.94 -5.43 -16.68
CA ILE A 37 2.50 -5.47 -16.49
C ILE A 37 1.95 -4.06 -16.57
N LEU A 38 1.04 -3.83 -17.51
CA LEU A 38 0.26 -2.60 -17.58
C LEU A 38 -1.12 -2.83 -16.98
N THR A 39 -1.48 -2.00 -16.01
CA THR A 39 -2.83 -1.95 -15.44
C THR A 39 -3.66 -0.94 -16.22
N VAL A 40 -4.92 -1.29 -16.50
CA VAL A 40 -5.88 -0.41 -17.19
C VAL A 40 -7.21 -0.42 -16.44
N PRO A 41 -7.97 0.68 -16.47
CA PRO A 41 -9.28 0.73 -15.83
C PRO A 41 -10.22 -0.34 -16.34
N VAL A 42 -11.05 -0.81 -15.42
CA VAL A 42 -11.98 -1.91 -15.62
C VAL A 42 -13.04 -1.55 -16.67
N ILE A 43 -13.51 -0.30 -16.68
CA ILE A 43 -14.56 0.21 -17.57
C ILE A 43 -14.14 0.32 -19.04
N TRP A 44 -12.85 0.26 -19.35
CA TRP A 44 -12.38 0.44 -20.72
C TRP A 44 -12.81 -0.73 -21.62
N ASP A 45 -13.31 -0.41 -22.81
CA ASP A 45 -13.70 -1.38 -23.82
C ASP A 45 -12.49 -2.07 -24.47
N SER A 46 -12.76 -3.07 -25.32
CA SER A 46 -11.71 -3.83 -26.01
C SER A 46 -10.85 -2.93 -26.92
N THR A 47 -11.46 -1.92 -27.54
CA THR A 47 -10.80 -0.94 -28.42
C THR A 47 -9.77 -0.12 -27.65
N THR A 48 -10.16 0.45 -26.51
CA THR A 48 -9.30 1.30 -25.67
C THR A 48 -8.19 0.47 -25.00
N ARG A 49 -8.49 -0.75 -24.57
CA ARG A 49 -7.46 -1.70 -24.10
C ARG A 49 -6.47 -2.05 -25.22
N GLY A 50 -6.96 -2.24 -26.44
CA GLY A 50 -6.16 -2.45 -27.64
C GLY A 50 -5.25 -1.26 -27.96
N PHE A 51 -5.75 -0.05 -27.75
CA PHE A 51 -4.99 1.19 -27.93
C PHE A 51 -3.79 1.28 -26.98
N ILE A 52 -3.97 1.01 -25.68
CA ILE A 52 -2.84 0.95 -24.72
C ILE A 52 -1.88 -0.16 -25.06
N ARG A 53 -2.38 -1.34 -25.45
CA ARG A 53 -1.51 -2.45 -25.86
C ARG A 53 -0.62 -2.04 -27.03
N LYS A 54 -1.18 -1.35 -28.03
CA LYS A 54 -0.43 -0.84 -29.17
C LYS A 54 0.59 0.22 -28.75
N ALA A 55 0.23 1.13 -27.84
CA ALA A 55 1.17 2.11 -27.29
C ALA A 55 2.33 1.45 -26.52
N ALA A 56 2.06 0.41 -25.73
CA ALA A 56 3.08 -0.35 -25.00
C ALA A 56 4.02 -1.10 -25.95
N ILE A 57 3.48 -1.70 -27.03
CA ILE A 57 4.30 -2.33 -28.08
C ILE A 57 5.18 -1.29 -28.78
N MET A 58 4.65 -0.10 -29.09
CA MET A 58 5.44 1.01 -29.65
C MET A 58 6.54 1.48 -28.69
N ALA A 59 6.33 1.38 -27.38
CA ALA A 59 7.34 1.63 -26.34
C ALA A 59 8.36 0.46 -26.17
N GLY A 60 8.22 -0.61 -26.96
CA GLY A 60 9.09 -1.78 -26.92
C GLY A 60 8.82 -2.70 -25.73
N ILE A 61 7.56 -2.81 -25.29
CA ILE A 61 7.10 -3.84 -24.36
C ILE A 61 6.55 -5.03 -25.17
N PRO A 62 7.08 -6.26 -24.99
CA PRO A 62 6.65 -7.41 -25.76
C PRO A 62 5.19 -7.80 -25.46
N SER A 63 4.49 -8.27 -26.49
CA SER A 63 3.10 -8.68 -26.41
C SER A 63 2.97 -10.11 -25.87
N HIS A 64 2.57 -10.26 -24.61
CA HIS A 64 2.15 -11.54 -24.04
C HIS A 64 0.81 -11.36 -23.32
N LYS A 65 -0.01 -12.41 -23.25
CA LYS A 65 -1.40 -12.32 -22.77
C LYS A 65 -1.66 -13.50 -21.85
N GLN A 66 -1.88 -13.25 -20.56
CA GLN A 66 -2.20 -14.32 -19.61
C GLN A 66 -3.02 -13.81 -18.42
N THR A 67 -3.93 -14.64 -17.93
CA THR A 67 -4.88 -14.38 -16.83
C THR A 67 -4.62 -15.30 -15.64
N MET A 68 -4.84 -14.82 -14.41
CA MET A 68 -4.81 -15.60 -13.17
C MET A 68 -6.00 -15.22 -12.27
N SER A 69 -6.47 -16.15 -11.43
CA SER A 69 -7.66 -15.95 -10.58
C SER A 69 -7.47 -16.50 -9.16
N LEU A 70 -7.88 -15.74 -8.14
CA LEU A 70 -8.08 -16.19 -6.76
C LEU A 70 -9.59 -16.27 -6.48
N GLY A 71 -10.06 -17.41 -5.97
CA GLY A 71 -11.48 -17.76 -5.87
C GLY A 71 -12.19 -17.18 -4.64
N VAL A 72 -12.43 -15.86 -4.63
CA VAL A 72 -13.23 -15.18 -3.60
C VAL A 72 -14.07 -14.07 -4.24
N LYS A 73 -15.26 -13.81 -3.66
CA LYS A 73 -16.19 -12.77 -4.11
C LYS A 73 -16.04 -11.53 -3.22
N TYR A 74 -15.72 -10.39 -3.82
CA TYR A 74 -15.47 -9.13 -3.10
C TYR A 74 -15.69 -7.92 -4.01
N LEU A 75 -15.91 -6.75 -3.41
CA LEU A 75 -15.99 -5.48 -4.13
C LEU A 75 -14.64 -4.79 -4.10
N VAL A 76 -14.16 -4.27 -5.23
CA VAL A 76 -13.03 -3.34 -5.30
C VAL A 76 -13.57 -1.95 -5.63
N VAL A 77 -13.23 -0.98 -4.79
CA VAL A 77 -13.56 0.43 -5.00
C VAL A 77 -12.25 1.19 -5.16
N ASP A 78 -11.88 1.49 -6.40
CA ASP A 78 -10.69 2.27 -6.73
C ASP A 78 -11.04 3.76 -6.74
N LEU A 79 -10.65 4.44 -5.67
CA LEU A 79 -10.83 5.87 -5.45
C LEU A 79 -9.63 6.63 -6.05
N GLY A 80 -9.64 6.80 -7.36
CA GLY A 80 -8.63 7.59 -8.07
C GLY A 80 -8.81 9.10 -7.88
N GLY A 81 -7.86 9.87 -8.45
CA GLY A 81 -7.94 11.34 -8.47
C GLY A 81 -9.03 11.84 -9.41
N GLY A 82 -9.07 11.36 -10.65
CA GLY A 82 -10.05 11.79 -11.66
C GLY A 82 -11.28 10.91 -11.75
N THR A 83 -11.12 9.60 -11.51
CA THR A 83 -12.18 8.60 -11.64
C THR A 83 -12.27 7.78 -10.36
N ILE A 84 -13.49 7.37 -10.04
CA ILE A 84 -13.74 6.27 -9.12
C ILE A 84 -14.22 5.10 -9.96
N ASP A 85 -13.59 3.94 -9.79
CA ASP A 85 -13.92 2.71 -10.49
C ASP A 85 -14.37 1.65 -9.46
N ILE A 86 -15.63 1.23 -9.54
CA ILE A 86 -16.19 0.16 -8.70
C ILE A 86 -16.24 -1.13 -9.51
N THR A 87 -15.70 -2.23 -8.98
CA THR A 87 -15.67 -3.53 -9.64
C THR A 87 -16.11 -4.64 -8.69
N VAL A 88 -17.11 -5.42 -9.10
CA VAL A 88 -17.47 -6.66 -8.41
C VAL A 88 -16.58 -7.79 -8.93
N HIS A 89 -15.88 -8.46 -8.03
CA HIS A 89 -15.17 -9.70 -8.34
C HIS A 89 -16.04 -10.88 -7.92
N LYS A 90 -16.41 -11.74 -8.88
CA LYS A 90 -17.13 -13.01 -8.68
C LYS A 90 -16.50 -14.04 -9.62
N LYS A 91 -16.30 -15.28 -9.14
CA LYS A 91 -15.93 -16.42 -10.00
C LYS A 91 -16.77 -17.63 -9.60
N GLU A 92 -17.40 -18.26 -10.58
CA GLU A 92 -18.08 -19.55 -10.40
C GLU A 92 -17.07 -20.71 -10.37
N GLN A 93 -17.35 -21.75 -9.57
CA GLN A 93 -16.49 -22.94 -9.44
C GLN A 93 -16.36 -23.76 -10.74
N LYS A 94 -17.17 -23.48 -11.79
CA LYS A 94 -17.13 -24.21 -13.06
C LYS A 94 -16.34 -23.44 -14.12
N ARG A 95 -15.26 -24.09 -14.60
CA ARG A 95 -14.39 -23.97 -15.79
C ARG A 95 -14.46 -22.82 -16.82
N THR A 96 -15.31 -21.82 -16.72
CA THR A 96 -15.34 -20.66 -17.62
C THR A 96 -15.36 -19.37 -16.81
N ASP A 97 -14.34 -18.54 -17.01
CA ASP A 97 -14.16 -17.25 -16.35
C ASP A 97 -15.25 -16.24 -16.78
N SER A 98 -16.43 -16.28 -16.17
CA SER A 98 -17.44 -15.21 -16.31
C SER A 98 -17.28 -14.20 -15.17
N TYR A 99 -16.54 -13.13 -15.44
CA TYR A 99 -16.55 -11.95 -14.57
C TYR A 99 -17.78 -11.11 -14.93
N GLN A 100 -18.75 -11.00 -14.02
CA GLN A 100 -19.76 -9.96 -14.13
C GLN A 100 -19.14 -8.65 -13.68
N LYS A 101 -18.72 -7.87 -14.66
CA LYS A 101 -17.95 -6.64 -14.49
C LYS A 101 -18.89 -5.45 -14.59
N LYS A 102 -19.59 -5.13 -13.50
CA LYS A 102 -20.32 -3.86 -13.40
C LYS A 102 -19.32 -2.78 -13.00
N ALA A 103 -18.86 -2.02 -13.99
CA ALA A 103 -17.88 -0.96 -13.84
C ALA A 103 -18.59 0.39 -13.90
N LEU A 104 -18.54 1.15 -12.81
CA LEU A 104 -19.03 2.52 -12.79
C LEU A 104 -17.83 3.45 -12.73
N GLY A 105 -17.62 4.22 -13.80
CA GLY A 105 -16.60 5.26 -13.86
C GLY A 105 -17.22 6.59 -13.45
N LEU A 106 -16.96 7.02 -12.22
CA LEU A 106 -17.55 8.24 -11.67
C LEU A 106 -16.51 9.36 -11.64
N LYS A 107 -16.92 10.59 -11.99
CA LYS A 107 -16.05 11.78 -11.91
C LYS A 107 -16.07 12.40 -10.51
N TRP A 108 -16.10 11.58 -9.47
CA TRP A 108 -16.21 11.96 -8.05
C TRP A 108 -14.90 11.73 -7.25
N GLY A 109 -13.78 11.55 -7.95
CA GLY A 109 -12.47 11.36 -7.31
C GLY A 109 -11.92 12.63 -6.64
N GLY A 110 -10.69 12.54 -6.13
CA GLY A 110 -10.02 13.63 -5.40
C GLY A 110 -9.90 14.96 -6.16
N LYS A 111 -10.01 14.96 -7.50
CA LYS A 111 -10.06 16.17 -8.33
C LYS A 111 -11.27 17.04 -8.00
N LYS A 112 -12.41 16.46 -7.61
CA LYS A 112 -13.60 17.25 -7.27
C LYS A 112 -13.41 18.11 -6.03
N VAL A 113 -12.60 17.64 -5.08
CA VAL A 113 -12.17 18.44 -3.93
C VAL A 113 -11.31 19.63 -4.38
N ASN A 114 -10.43 19.40 -5.37
CA ASN A 114 -9.63 20.46 -5.98
C ASN A 114 -10.51 21.47 -6.73
N ASP A 115 -11.52 21.00 -7.47
CA ASP A 115 -12.49 21.87 -8.16
C ASP A 115 -13.22 22.79 -7.14
N CYS A 116 -13.68 22.27 -6.01
CA CYS A 116 -14.32 23.07 -4.96
C CYS A 116 -13.37 24.10 -4.33
N PHE A 117 -12.08 23.76 -4.18
CA PHE A 117 -11.07 24.72 -3.73
C PHE A 117 -10.81 25.83 -4.76
N GLU A 118 -10.75 25.50 -6.05
CA GLU A 118 -10.65 26.51 -7.12
C GLU A 118 -11.85 27.45 -7.13
N GLU A 119 -13.07 26.94 -6.90
CA GLU A 119 -14.28 27.75 -6.75
C GLU A 119 -14.18 28.68 -5.53
N HIS A 120 -13.69 28.19 -4.40
CA HIS A 120 -13.43 29.00 -3.21
C HIS A 120 -12.37 30.09 -3.46
N CYS A 121 -11.31 29.79 -4.20
CA CYS A 121 -10.32 30.79 -4.60
C CYS A 121 -10.93 31.82 -5.56
N SER A 122 -11.82 31.40 -6.45
CA SER A 122 -12.50 32.30 -7.39
C SER A 122 -13.43 33.28 -6.68
N SER A 123 -14.11 32.85 -5.61
CA SER A 123 -14.96 33.72 -4.79
C SER A 123 -14.14 34.61 -3.84
N THR A 124 -12.96 34.15 -3.41
CA THR A 124 -12.07 34.91 -2.52
C THR A 124 -11.25 35.95 -3.27
N PHE A 125 -10.72 35.61 -4.45
CA PHE A 125 -9.84 36.46 -5.24
C PHE A 125 -10.51 36.84 -6.56
N ASN A 126 -10.91 38.10 -6.68
CA ASN A 126 -11.50 38.65 -7.92
C ASN A 126 -10.64 38.42 -9.17
N ARG A 127 -9.31 38.35 -9.02
CA ARG A 127 -8.34 38.15 -10.11
C ARG A 127 -8.03 36.69 -10.42
N PHE A 128 -8.61 35.71 -9.71
CA PHE A 128 -8.19 34.31 -9.78
C PHE A 128 -8.14 33.74 -11.21
N THR A 129 -9.19 33.97 -12.01
CA THR A 129 -9.24 33.52 -13.40
C THR A 129 -8.10 34.09 -14.24
N SER A 130 -7.80 35.38 -14.08
CA SER A 130 -6.68 36.03 -14.78
C SER A 130 -5.32 35.60 -14.24
N PHE A 131 -5.22 35.31 -12.94
CA PHE A 131 -4.03 34.77 -12.29
C PHE A 131 -3.66 33.41 -12.89
N LYS A 132 -4.61 32.46 -13.01
CA LYS A 132 -4.34 31.14 -13.61
C LYS A 132 -3.74 31.24 -15.02
N ARG A 133 -4.20 32.21 -15.81
CA ARG A 133 -3.74 32.43 -17.18
C ARG A 133 -2.39 33.13 -17.25
N LYS A 134 -2.16 34.14 -16.39
CA LYS A 134 -0.95 34.97 -16.43
C LYS A 134 0.23 34.37 -15.65
N HIS A 135 -0.05 33.54 -14.66
CA HIS A 135 0.94 32.97 -13.75
C HIS A 135 0.70 31.45 -13.56
N PRO A 136 0.86 30.64 -14.62
CA PRO A 136 0.58 29.19 -14.56
C PRO A 136 1.47 28.45 -13.55
N ASP A 137 2.74 28.84 -13.39
CA ASP A 137 3.66 28.20 -12.44
C ASP A 137 3.25 28.48 -10.98
N ASP A 138 2.85 29.71 -10.69
CA ASP A 138 2.32 30.08 -9.37
C ASP A 138 0.98 29.40 -9.09
N TYR A 139 0.17 29.19 -10.12
CA TYR A 139 -1.06 28.41 -9.99
C TYR A 139 -0.76 26.94 -9.65
N LEU A 140 0.24 26.33 -10.31
CA LEU A 140 0.70 24.98 -9.95
C LEU A 140 1.19 24.93 -8.51
N PHE A 141 2.01 25.90 -8.09
CA PHE A 141 2.46 26.03 -6.71
C PHE A 141 1.29 26.10 -5.73
N LEU A 142 0.26 26.91 -5.99
CA LEU A 142 -0.93 27.00 -5.15
C LEU A 142 -1.63 25.63 -5.02
N MET A 143 -1.83 24.94 -6.14
CA MET A 143 -2.51 23.66 -6.17
C MET A 143 -1.71 22.55 -5.47
N GLU A 144 -0.38 22.57 -5.55
CA GLU A 144 0.50 21.65 -4.82
C GLU A 144 0.43 21.87 -3.30
N ASN A 145 0.45 23.14 -2.86
CA ASN A 145 0.29 23.46 -1.43
C ASN A 145 -1.10 23.08 -0.92
N PHE A 146 -2.15 23.27 -1.74
CA PHE A 146 -3.48 22.78 -1.40
C PHE A 146 -3.53 21.26 -1.31
N GLU A 147 -2.89 20.53 -2.23
CA GLU A 147 -2.85 19.07 -2.22
C GLU A 147 -2.22 18.54 -0.93
N GLN A 148 -1.15 19.17 -0.44
CA GLN A 148 -0.55 18.81 0.85
C GLN A 148 -1.53 18.95 2.02
N GLU A 149 -2.24 20.08 2.09
CA GLU A 149 -3.25 20.30 3.13
C GLU A 149 -4.43 19.32 3.00
N LYS A 150 -4.89 19.07 1.77
CA LYS A 150 -5.97 18.11 1.46
C LYS A 150 -5.62 16.70 1.91
N MET A 151 -4.37 16.27 1.71
CA MET A 151 -3.89 14.95 2.11
C MET A 151 -3.72 14.81 3.63
N GLN A 152 -3.41 15.91 4.32
CA GLN A 152 -3.23 15.93 5.78
C GLN A 152 -4.50 16.29 6.56
N PHE A 153 -5.59 16.66 5.87
CA PHE A 153 -6.84 17.04 6.51
C PHE A 153 -7.57 15.81 7.03
N ASN A 154 -7.96 15.84 8.31
CA ASN A 154 -8.58 14.73 9.01
C ASN A 154 -9.64 15.19 10.02
N VAL A 155 -10.34 14.22 10.60
CA VAL A 155 -11.44 14.45 11.55
C VAL A 155 -10.94 15.15 12.83
N ASP A 156 -9.70 14.90 13.27
CA ASP A 156 -9.14 15.53 14.47
C ASP A 156 -8.93 17.04 14.28
N LYS A 157 -8.37 17.45 13.13
CA LYS A 157 -8.24 18.88 12.76
C LYS A 157 -9.60 19.57 12.73
N MET A 158 -10.64 18.86 12.27
CA MET A 158 -12.02 19.36 12.27
C MET A 158 -12.57 19.55 13.70
N ASN A 159 -12.37 18.56 14.57
CA ASN A 159 -12.87 18.60 15.96
C ASN A 159 -12.20 19.71 16.78
N LYS A 160 -10.93 20.00 16.52
CA LYS A 160 -10.18 21.11 17.14
C LYS A 160 -10.56 22.49 16.58
N ARG A 161 -11.49 22.56 15.61
CA ARG A 161 -11.90 23.79 14.92
C ARG A 161 -10.71 24.57 14.35
N GLU A 162 -9.70 23.86 13.88
CA GLU A 162 -8.50 24.48 13.34
C GLU A 162 -8.79 25.20 12.01
N THR A 163 -7.94 26.16 11.69
CA THR A 163 -7.94 26.82 10.38
C THR A 163 -6.90 26.14 9.51
N VAL A 164 -7.29 25.68 8.33
CA VAL A 164 -6.38 25.15 7.32
C VAL A 164 -5.73 26.33 6.61
N ARG A 165 -4.40 26.36 6.54
CA ARG A 165 -3.66 27.49 5.96
C ARG A 165 -2.93 27.03 4.71
N VAL A 166 -3.45 27.41 3.55
CA VAL A 166 -2.84 27.09 2.25
C VAL A 166 -1.89 28.21 1.87
N ARG A 167 -0.63 27.89 1.53
CA ARG A 167 0.35 28.90 1.12
C ARG A 167 -0.03 29.52 -0.22
N LEU A 168 0.08 30.85 -0.31
CA LEU A 168 -0.20 31.62 -1.52
C LEU A 168 1.09 31.97 -2.25
N PRO A 169 1.09 31.97 -3.60
CA PRO A 169 2.17 32.56 -4.37
C PRO A 169 2.14 34.10 -4.29
N VAL A 170 3.30 34.73 -4.53
CA VAL A 170 3.49 36.19 -4.46
C VAL A 170 2.52 36.94 -5.39
N SER A 171 2.25 36.38 -6.57
CA SER A 171 1.36 36.96 -7.57
C SER A 171 -0.13 36.91 -7.20
N LEU A 172 -0.52 36.10 -6.21
CA LEU A 172 -1.90 36.01 -5.71
C LEU A 172 -2.09 36.62 -4.31
N THR A 173 -1.02 36.91 -3.59
CA THR A 173 -1.04 37.46 -2.22
C THR A 173 -1.84 38.77 -2.13
N THR A 174 -2.64 38.94 -1.07
CA THR A 174 -3.34 40.18 -0.74
C THR A 174 -3.00 40.60 0.70
N ASN A 175 -2.84 41.90 0.94
CA ASN A 175 -2.66 42.49 2.28
C ASN A 175 -1.56 41.83 3.14
N ASN A 176 -0.41 41.51 2.55
CA ASN A 176 0.77 40.92 3.22
C ASN A 176 0.57 39.55 3.90
N SER A 177 -0.52 38.82 3.63
CA SER A 177 -0.68 37.43 4.12
C SER A 177 -0.19 36.43 3.08
N ASP A 178 0.90 35.71 3.39
CA ASP A 178 1.46 34.65 2.54
C ASP A 178 0.61 33.37 2.51
N LYS A 179 -0.53 33.35 3.21
CA LYS A 179 -1.41 32.19 3.36
C LYS A 179 -2.90 32.56 3.23
N LEU A 180 -3.67 31.66 2.62
CA LEU A 180 -5.12 31.64 2.62
C LEU A 180 -5.60 30.78 3.80
N SER A 181 -6.36 31.41 4.69
CA SER A 181 -6.93 30.77 5.88
C SER A 181 -8.37 30.30 5.60
N ILE A 182 -8.60 28.99 5.68
CA ILE A 182 -9.90 28.34 5.43
C ILE A 182 -10.34 27.65 6.72
N SER A 183 -11.56 27.93 7.19
CA SER A 183 -12.08 27.23 8.37
C SER A 183 -12.15 25.72 8.10
N ALA A 184 -11.89 24.87 9.10
CA ALA A 184 -12.01 23.42 8.91
C ALA A 184 -13.40 23.00 8.43
N LYS A 185 -14.46 23.72 8.82
CA LYS A 185 -15.83 23.48 8.33
C LYS A 185 -15.94 23.72 6.82
N SER A 186 -15.45 24.86 6.33
CA SER A 186 -15.44 25.17 4.89
C SER A 186 -14.56 24.20 4.11
N PHE A 187 -13.39 23.84 4.65
CA PHE A 187 -12.50 22.88 4.02
C PHE A 187 -13.16 21.48 3.93
N ARG A 188 -13.83 21.03 5.00
CA ARG A 188 -14.58 19.77 5.00
C ARG A 188 -15.69 19.76 3.95
N SER A 189 -16.35 20.89 3.69
CA SER A 189 -17.41 20.93 2.68
C SER A 189 -16.92 20.68 1.25
N PHE A 190 -15.62 20.86 0.96
CA PHE A 190 -15.06 20.49 -0.35
C PHE A 190 -15.16 18.98 -0.65
N TYR A 191 -15.35 18.15 0.37
CA TYR A 191 -15.52 16.71 0.22
C TYR A 191 -16.99 16.28 0.08
N ASP A 192 -17.95 17.14 0.37
CA ASP A 192 -19.37 16.75 0.46
C ASP A 192 -19.88 16.19 -0.87
N THR A 193 -19.70 16.93 -1.96
CA THR A 193 -20.15 16.50 -3.28
C THR A 193 -19.52 15.16 -3.73
N PRO A 194 -18.17 14.99 -3.75
CA PRO A 194 -17.57 13.73 -4.17
C PRO A 194 -17.91 12.55 -3.24
N VAL A 195 -17.97 12.76 -1.93
CA VAL A 195 -18.25 11.68 -0.97
C VAL A 195 -19.73 11.27 -1.00
N ASN A 196 -20.65 12.22 -1.04
CA ASN A 196 -22.08 11.91 -1.12
C ASN A 196 -22.41 11.19 -2.43
N GLY A 197 -21.85 11.66 -3.56
CA GLY A 197 -22.02 11.00 -4.85
C GLY A 197 -21.46 9.56 -4.86
N LEU A 198 -20.32 9.33 -4.19
CA LEU A 198 -19.76 7.98 -4.00
C LEU A 198 -20.71 7.08 -3.19
N ILE A 199 -21.19 7.56 -2.04
CA ILE A 199 -22.09 6.80 -1.16
C ILE A 199 -23.39 6.46 -1.90
N GLU A 200 -24.00 7.43 -2.56
CA GLU A 200 -25.22 7.23 -3.34
C GLU A 200 -25.05 6.14 -4.40
N LYS A 201 -23.93 6.16 -5.14
CA LYS A 201 -23.68 5.16 -6.18
C LYS A 201 -23.34 3.78 -5.63
N LEU A 202 -22.62 3.69 -4.50
CA LEU A 202 -22.39 2.42 -3.83
C LEU A 202 -23.71 1.83 -3.31
N ASN A 203 -24.57 2.64 -2.70
CA ASN A 203 -25.90 2.21 -2.26
C ASN A 203 -26.76 1.72 -3.42
N GLN A 204 -26.82 2.47 -4.53
CA GLN A 204 -27.54 2.05 -5.73
C GLN A 204 -27.00 0.73 -6.28
N LEU A 205 -25.67 0.56 -6.32
CA LEU A 205 -25.05 -0.68 -6.80
C LEU A 205 -25.46 -1.88 -5.93
N LEU A 206 -25.32 -1.74 -4.61
CA LEU A 206 -25.60 -2.79 -3.64
C LEU A 206 -27.10 -3.16 -3.58
N GLN A 207 -27.99 -2.19 -3.81
CA GLN A 207 -29.44 -2.41 -3.84
C GLN A 207 -29.95 -2.93 -5.19
N SER A 208 -29.30 -2.56 -6.31
CA SER A 208 -29.77 -2.91 -7.66
C SER A 208 -29.65 -4.40 -8.02
N ASP A 209 -28.77 -5.14 -7.35
CA ASP A 209 -28.45 -6.53 -7.68
C ASP A 209 -28.41 -7.40 -6.40
N VAL A 210 -29.48 -7.37 -5.60
CA VAL A 210 -29.55 -8.04 -4.27
C VAL A 210 -29.08 -9.50 -4.32
N ASN A 211 -29.50 -10.26 -5.34
CA ASN A 211 -29.10 -11.68 -5.52
C ASN A 211 -27.59 -11.83 -5.83
N GLU A 212 -26.97 -10.88 -6.52
CA GLU A 212 -25.53 -10.93 -6.80
C GLU A 212 -24.69 -10.35 -5.66
N MET A 213 -25.28 -9.51 -4.81
CA MET A 213 -24.56 -8.80 -3.74
C MET A 213 -24.71 -9.47 -2.36
N GLN A 214 -25.62 -10.43 -2.19
CA GLN A 214 -25.96 -11.07 -0.91
C GLN A 214 -24.76 -11.71 -0.17
N ASP A 215 -23.76 -12.23 -0.90
CA ASP A 215 -22.57 -12.87 -0.31
C ASP A 215 -21.35 -11.94 -0.22
N ILE A 216 -21.48 -10.67 -0.59
CA ILE A 216 -20.37 -9.71 -0.48
C ILE A 216 -20.32 -9.18 0.95
N ASN A 217 -19.32 -9.60 1.70
CA ASN A 217 -19.02 -9.05 3.02
C ASN A 217 -17.78 -8.15 3.03
N LEU A 218 -17.02 -8.08 1.94
CA LEU A 218 -15.72 -7.43 1.84
C LEU A 218 -15.70 -6.36 0.76
N ILE A 219 -15.36 -5.14 1.16
CA ILE A 219 -15.07 -4.02 0.26
C ILE A 219 -13.58 -3.67 0.39
N LEU A 220 -12.83 -3.89 -0.67
CA LEU A 220 -11.43 -3.49 -0.79
C LEU A 220 -11.37 -2.09 -1.41
N VAL A 221 -10.89 -1.11 -0.65
CA VAL A 221 -10.80 0.29 -1.09
C VAL A 221 -9.35 0.62 -1.42
N VAL A 222 -9.10 1.07 -2.65
CA VAL A 222 -7.77 1.39 -3.19
C VAL A 222 -7.78 2.76 -3.86
N GLY A 223 -6.64 3.21 -4.40
CA GLY A 223 -6.53 4.48 -5.11
C GLY A 223 -6.05 5.64 -4.23
N GLY A 224 -5.54 6.70 -4.85
CA GLY A 224 -4.93 7.81 -4.12
C GLY A 224 -5.92 8.60 -3.26
N PHE A 225 -7.19 8.70 -3.67
CA PHE A 225 -8.21 9.40 -2.88
C PHE A 225 -8.64 8.60 -1.64
N ALA A 226 -8.39 7.29 -1.61
CA ALA A 226 -8.56 6.45 -0.42
C ALA A 226 -7.52 6.73 0.68
N GLU A 227 -6.49 7.53 0.43
CA GLU A 227 -5.54 8.00 1.45
C GLU A 227 -6.18 9.05 2.38
N SER A 228 -7.29 9.69 1.95
CA SER A 228 -8.02 10.64 2.78
C SER A 228 -8.79 9.93 3.90
N SER A 229 -8.45 10.24 5.16
CA SER A 229 -9.18 9.73 6.31
C SER A 229 -10.63 10.18 6.33
N ILE A 230 -10.95 11.35 5.76
CA ILE A 230 -12.33 11.84 5.66
C ILE A 230 -13.16 10.85 4.81
N VAL A 231 -12.66 10.51 3.63
CA VAL A 231 -13.35 9.59 2.71
C VAL A 231 -13.53 8.21 3.34
N ILE A 232 -12.48 7.66 3.95
CA ILE A 232 -12.55 6.36 4.61
C ILE A 232 -13.50 6.38 5.82
N SER A 233 -13.52 7.45 6.60
CA SER A 233 -14.44 7.58 7.75
C SER A 233 -15.90 7.59 7.31
N GLU A 234 -16.23 8.29 6.23
CA GLU A 234 -17.60 8.35 5.71
C GLU A 234 -18.02 7.01 5.09
N LEU A 235 -17.13 6.33 4.38
CA LEU A 235 -17.40 4.98 3.87
C LEU A 235 -17.68 3.99 5.02
N LYS A 236 -16.82 3.95 6.06
CA LYS A 236 -17.02 3.06 7.22
C LYS A 236 -18.29 3.37 7.99
N LYS A 237 -18.67 4.65 8.07
CA LYS A 237 -19.92 5.09 8.70
C LYS A 237 -21.15 4.62 7.92
N ASN A 238 -21.15 4.76 6.60
CA ASN A 238 -22.31 4.45 5.75
C ASN A 238 -22.45 2.96 5.41
N PHE A 239 -21.34 2.20 5.44
CA PHE A 239 -21.29 0.78 5.07
C PHE A 239 -20.75 -0.09 6.21
N SER A 240 -21.22 0.17 7.44
CA SER A 240 -20.75 -0.49 8.67
C SER A 240 -21.02 -2.00 8.74
N ASN A 241 -21.99 -2.47 7.94
CA ASN A 241 -22.33 -3.87 7.75
C ASN A 241 -21.33 -4.61 6.83
N PHE A 242 -20.41 -3.90 6.17
CA PHE A 242 -19.36 -4.49 5.35
C PHE A 242 -18.00 -4.39 6.04
N ASN A 243 -17.15 -5.40 5.82
CA ASN A 243 -15.75 -5.33 6.17
C ASN A 243 -15.02 -4.47 5.13
N ILE A 244 -14.73 -3.21 5.48
CA ILE A 244 -13.98 -2.30 4.62
C ILE A 244 -12.48 -2.45 4.91
N VAL A 245 -11.75 -2.99 3.94
CA VAL A 245 -10.30 -3.16 4.00
C VAL A 245 -9.63 -2.10 3.12
N VAL A 246 -8.74 -1.32 3.74
CA VAL A 246 -7.91 -0.32 3.06
C VAL A 246 -6.45 -0.77 3.23
N PRO A 247 -5.69 -1.01 2.15
CA PRO A 247 -4.27 -1.28 2.25
C PRO A 247 -3.51 -0.12 2.90
N GLU A 248 -2.36 -0.40 3.52
CA GLU A 248 -1.51 0.63 4.15
C GLU A 248 -1.13 1.78 3.21
N LYS A 249 -0.95 1.48 1.91
CA LYS A 249 -0.68 2.46 0.86
C LYS A 249 -1.67 2.25 -0.30
N PRO A 250 -2.91 2.76 -0.20
CA PRO A 250 -3.96 2.44 -1.15
C PRO A 250 -3.67 3.02 -2.55
N GLY A 251 -2.99 4.18 -2.65
CA GLY A 251 -2.52 4.73 -3.93
C GLY A 251 -1.49 3.86 -4.66
N LEU A 252 -0.77 2.98 -3.95
CA LEU A 252 0.19 2.04 -4.54
C LEU A 252 -0.38 0.63 -4.71
N ALA A 253 -1.60 0.37 -4.26
CA ALA A 253 -2.15 -0.99 -4.18
C ALA A 253 -2.23 -1.66 -5.55
N VAL A 254 -2.68 -0.94 -6.58
CA VAL A 254 -2.78 -1.44 -7.97
C VAL A 254 -1.40 -1.79 -8.52
N MET A 255 -0.41 -0.91 -8.37
CA MET A 255 0.97 -1.16 -8.82
C MET A 255 1.61 -2.34 -8.07
N ARG A 256 1.48 -2.40 -6.74
CA ARG A 256 1.99 -3.51 -5.92
C ARG A 256 1.34 -4.83 -6.31
N GLY A 257 0.02 -4.81 -6.55
CA GLY A 257 -0.74 -5.95 -7.04
C GLY A 257 -0.25 -6.42 -8.41
N ALA A 258 0.05 -5.50 -9.33
CA ALA A 258 0.63 -5.81 -10.63
C ALA A 258 2.00 -6.50 -10.51
N VAL A 259 2.90 -5.96 -9.67
CA VAL A 259 4.21 -6.59 -9.41
C VAL A 259 4.03 -8.01 -8.87
N LEU A 260 3.18 -8.19 -7.86
CA LEU A 260 2.90 -9.49 -7.27
C LEU A 260 2.28 -10.47 -8.29
N PHE A 261 1.36 -9.99 -9.14
CA PHE A 261 0.77 -10.79 -10.21
C PHE A 261 1.84 -11.32 -11.16
N GLY A 262 2.82 -10.50 -11.55
CA GLY A 262 3.94 -10.91 -12.39
C GLY A 262 4.77 -12.02 -11.74
N PHE A 263 5.14 -11.86 -10.46
CA PHE A 263 5.87 -12.89 -9.72
C PHE A 263 5.10 -14.21 -9.60
N LEU A 264 3.81 -14.15 -9.27
CA LEU A 264 2.97 -15.35 -9.12
C LEU A 264 2.73 -16.06 -10.46
N LYS A 265 2.74 -15.32 -11.56
CA LYS A 265 2.64 -15.85 -12.92
C LYS A 265 3.86 -16.66 -13.31
N ASP A 266 5.04 -16.10 -13.08
CA ASP A 266 6.31 -16.76 -13.37
C ASP A 266 6.45 -18.10 -12.61
N LEU A 267 5.90 -18.17 -11.39
CA LEU A 267 5.82 -19.41 -10.60
C LEU A 267 4.77 -20.42 -11.12
N GLY A 268 3.69 -19.94 -11.75
CA GLY A 268 2.61 -20.76 -12.29
C GLY A 268 2.94 -21.43 -13.63
N ASP A 269 3.66 -20.72 -14.50
CA ASP A 269 4.12 -21.23 -15.80
C ASP A 269 5.29 -22.23 -15.65
N ASN A 270 6.08 -22.11 -14.58
CA ASN A 270 7.12 -23.06 -14.21
C ASN A 270 6.62 -24.31 -13.46
N LYS A 271 5.34 -24.67 -13.59
CA LYS A 271 4.84 -26.01 -13.20
C LYS A 271 5.39 -27.07 -14.16
N VAL A 272 6.67 -27.35 -14.04
CA VAL A 272 7.27 -28.63 -14.41
C VAL A 272 6.43 -29.73 -13.76
N ASN A 273 6.09 -30.75 -14.54
CA ASN A 273 5.50 -32.00 -14.08
C ASN A 273 6.22 -32.51 -12.83
N ILE A 274 5.69 -32.23 -11.63
CA ILE A 274 6.04 -32.97 -10.42
C ILE A 274 5.24 -34.27 -10.47
N LYS A 275 5.55 -35.14 -11.46
CA LYS A 275 5.37 -36.57 -11.26
C LYS A 275 6.27 -36.94 -10.10
N LYS A 276 5.68 -37.50 -9.05
CA LYS A 276 6.34 -38.05 -7.86
C LYS A 276 7.62 -38.79 -8.25
N ARG A 277 8.78 -38.13 -8.19
CA ARG A 277 10.08 -38.79 -8.24
C ARG A 277 10.60 -38.88 -6.81
N LYS A 278 10.90 -40.11 -6.39
CA LYS A 278 11.58 -40.44 -5.14
C LYS A 278 12.86 -39.62 -5.02
N PRO A 279 13.30 -39.30 -3.79
CA PRO A 279 14.46 -38.45 -3.58
C PRO A 279 15.72 -39.27 -3.88
N GLU A 280 16.31 -39.05 -5.05
CA GLU A 280 17.71 -39.39 -5.28
C GLU A 280 18.58 -38.15 -5.13
N ARG A 281 19.73 -38.40 -4.53
CA ARG A 281 20.68 -37.45 -3.99
C ARG A 281 21.43 -36.75 -5.14
N ASP A 282 21.90 -35.56 -4.83
CA ASP A 282 22.88 -34.76 -5.57
C ASP A 282 22.35 -33.89 -6.72
N MET A 283 22.04 -32.63 -6.40
CA MET A 283 22.77 -31.46 -6.96
C MET A 283 22.34 -30.13 -6.30
N LYS A 284 23.36 -29.42 -5.81
CA LYS A 284 23.48 -27.96 -5.54
C LYS A 284 23.05 -27.19 -6.81
N GLN A 285 22.51 -25.97 -6.86
CA GLN A 285 22.57 -24.76 -6.04
C GLN A 285 21.50 -23.80 -6.63
N GLN A 286 20.51 -23.36 -5.85
CA GLN A 286 19.82 -22.06 -5.97
C GLN A 286 18.97 -21.86 -4.70
N ALA A 287 19.08 -20.69 -4.09
CA ALA A 287 18.77 -20.45 -2.68
C ALA A 287 17.26 -20.27 -2.43
N ASN A 288 16.67 -21.21 -1.70
CA ASN A 288 15.34 -21.07 -1.11
C ASN A 288 15.41 -20.00 0.01
N PRO A 289 14.56 -18.95 0.05
CA PRO A 289 14.59 -17.91 1.08
C PRO A 289 14.31 -18.40 2.51
N LEU A 290 13.97 -19.68 2.68
CA LEU A 290 13.79 -20.34 3.97
C LEU A 290 14.88 -21.38 4.29
N LYS A 291 15.80 -21.67 3.35
CA LYS A 291 16.85 -22.70 3.55
C LYS A 291 17.84 -22.35 4.65
N HIS A 292 18.01 -21.07 4.99
CA HIS A 292 18.93 -20.63 6.05
C HIS A 292 18.35 -20.66 7.45
N ARG A 293 17.04 -20.87 7.62
CA ARG A 293 16.39 -20.92 8.95
C ARG A 293 16.67 -22.27 9.60
N SER A 294 17.84 -22.38 10.23
CA SER A 294 18.28 -23.55 10.98
C SER A 294 17.33 -23.85 12.15
N ARG A 295 16.94 -25.13 12.30
CA ARG A 295 16.15 -25.60 13.46
C ARG A 295 16.90 -25.38 14.78
N SER A 296 18.24 -25.39 14.75
CA SER A 296 19.08 -25.10 15.92
C SER A 296 18.98 -23.61 16.29
N ASP A 297 19.12 -22.72 15.32
CA ASP A 297 19.01 -21.26 15.54
C ASP A 297 17.61 -20.89 16.04
N GLY A 298 16.56 -21.54 15.52
CA GLY A 298 15.19 -21.35 16.00
C GLY A 298 14.98 -21.79 17.45
N LYS A 299 15.69 -22.83 17.92
CA LYS A 299 15.66 -23.24 19.33
C LYS A 299 16.39 -22.21 20.22
N LYS A 300 17.57 -21.74 19.80
CA LYS A 300 18.34 -20.69 20.52
C LYS A 300 17.50 -19.43 20.70
N VAL A 301 16.83 -18.98 19.63
CA VAL A 301 15.94 -17.79 19.68
C VAL A 301 14.79 -18.01 20.65
N LYS A 302 14.12 -19.18 20.63
CA LYS A 302 13.04 -19.45 21.57
C LYS A 302 13.50 -19.48 23.02
N HIS A 303 14.71 -19.98 23.27
CA HIS A 303 15.31 -19.97 24.61
C HIS A 303 15.57 -18.54 25.06
N PHE A 304 16.28 -17.75 24.25
CA PHE A 304 16.54 -16.34 24.50
C PHE A 304 15.26 -15.52 24.76
N LEU A 305 14.23 -15.70 23.93
CA LEU A 305 12.94 -15.05 24.15
C LEU A 305 12.29 -15.50 25.47
N SER A 306 12.42 -16.78 25.83
CA SER A 306 11.92 -17.28 27.11
C SER A 306 12.69 -16.74 28.31
N ASP A 307 13.97 -16.41 28.15
CA ASP A 307 14.79 -15.81 29.21
C ASP A 307 14.40 -14.35 29.43
N ILE A 308 14.04 -13.63 28.35
CA ILE A 308 13.60 -12.23 28.41
C ILE A 308 12.16 -12.10 28.94
N VAL A 309 11.21 -12.80 28.31
CA VAL A 309 9.77 -12.60 28.58
C VAL A 309 9.16 -13.68 29.49
N GLY A 310 9.93 -14.69 29.86
CA GLY A 310 9.46 -15.85 30.62
C GLY A 310 8.83 -16.94 29.75
N ARG A 311 9.08 -18.20 30.12
CA ARG A 311 8.59 -19.39 29.39
C ARG A 311 7.06 -19.42 29.21
N GLU A 312 6.30 -19.01 30.22
CA GLU A 312 4.83 -19.04 30.13
C GLU A 312 4.28 -18.05 29.10
N VAL A 313 4.90 -16.87 28.94
CA VAL A 313 4.49 -15.89 27.91
C VAL A 313 4.70 -16.48 26.51
N ILE A 314 5.82 -17.17 26.30
CA ILE A 314 6.11 -17.83 25.01
C ILE A 314 5.16 -19.01 24.73
N LYS A 315 4.69 -19.71 25.77
CA LYS A 315 3.71 -20.80 25.63
C LYS A 315 2.30 -20.28 25.29
N GLU A 316 1.89 -19.15 25.86
CA GLU A 316 0.57 -18.54 25.61
C GLU A 316 0.47 -17.86 24.24
N MET A 317 1.60 -17.48 23.65
CA MET A 317 1.65 -16.81 22.36
C MET A 317 1.16 -17.70 21.20
N ARG A 318 0.36 -17.14 20.29
CA ARG A 318 -0.10 -17.84 19.08
C ARG A 318 1.09 -18.39 18.28
N LYS A 319 1.01 -19.66 17.90
CA LYS A 319 2.06 -20.40 17.18
C LYS A 319 2.54 -19.69 15.92
N GLU A 320 1.64 -19.06 15.17
CA GLU A 320 1.96 -18.31 13.94
C GLU A 320 2.80 -17.07 14.24
N GLN A 321 2.41 -16.29 15.24
CA GLN A 321 3.11 -15.08 15.68
C GLN A 321 4.49 -15.42 16.24
N LEU A 322 4.60 -16.48 17.05
CA LEU A 322 5.88 -16.97 17.55
C LEU A 322 6.79 -17.43 16.39
N THR A 323 6.22 -18.11 15.40
CA THR A 323 6.98 -18.56 14.22
C THR A 323 7.48 -17.38 13.38
N GLN A 324 6.67 -16.34 13.22
CA GLN A 324 7.06 -15.12 12.52
C GLN A 324 8.16 -14.36 13.27
N LEU A 325 8.04 -14.21 14.59
CA LEU A 325 9.05 -13.56 15.43
C LEU A 325 10.38 -14.32 15.39
N VAL A 326 10.35 -15.65 15.56
CA VAL A 326 11.56 -16.49 15.46
C VAL A 326 12.19 -16.39 14.06
N GLY A 327 11.36 -16.32 13.02
CA GLY A 327 11.82 -16.10 11.64
C GLY A 327 12.58 -14.78 11.46
N GLN A 328 12.12 -13.69 12.08
CA GLN A 328 12.82 -12.40 12.03
C GLN A 328 14.24 -12.51 12.61
N PHE A 329 14.40 -13.18 13.76
CA PHE A 329 15.72 -13.40 14.35
C PHE A 329 16.59 -14.29 13.47
N GLN A 330 16.08 -15.40 12.95
CA GLN A 330 16.84 -16.31 12.10
C GLN A 330 17.35 -15.62 10.82
N ASP A 331 16.58 -14.68 10.27
CA ASP A 331 17.01 -13.86 9.13
C ASP A 331 18.15 -12.89 9.52
N LYS A 332 18.14 -12.35 10.74
CA LYS A 332 19.26 -11.54 11.27
C LYS A 332 20.52 -12.39 11.51
N ILE A 333 20.37 -13.58 12.10
CA ILE A 333 21.47 -14.54 12.32
C ILE A 333 22.12 -14.91 10.99
N TYR A 334 21.32 -15.23 9.97
CA TYR A 334 21.85 -15.57 8.65
C TYR A 334 22.61 -14.41 8.00
N LYS A 335 22.09 -13.18 8.07
CA LYS A 335 22.79 -12.00 7.56
C LYS A 335 24.13 -11.80 8.26
N PHE A 336 24.19 -11.96 9.59
CA PHE A 336 25.44 -11.90 10.34
C PHE A 336 26.44 -12.97 9.91
N LYS A 337 26.01 -14.23 9.75
CA LYS A 337 26.88 -15.35 9.33
C LYS A 337 27.45 -15.17 7.92
N LYS A 338 26.67 -14.59 7.00
CA LYS A 338 27.01 -14.56 5.57
C LYS A 338 27.64 -13.25 5.11
N GLU A 339 27.13 -12.13 5.59
CA GLU A 339 27.45 -10.82 5.01
C GLU A 339 28.50 -10.06 5.84
N HIS A 340 28.96 -10.58 6.99
CA HIS A 340 29.90 -9.92 7.91
C HIS A 340 29.54 -8.44 8.19
N VAL A 341 28.24 -8.13 8.20
CA VAL A 341 27.77 -6.76 8.38
C VAL A 341 27.80 -6.45 9.87
N GLU A 342 28.90 -5.88 10.34
CA GLU A 342 28.99 -5.22 11.64
C GLU A 342 28.14 -3.95 11.62
N ARG A 343 26.92 -4.05 12.13
CA ARG A 343 26.20 -2.88 12.66
C ARG A 343 26.45 -2.82 14.14
N ASP A 344 26.33 -1.67 14.79
CA ASP A 344 26.49 -1.59 16.25
C ASP A 344 25.37 -2.33 17.02
N LYS A 345 24.18 -2.45 16.41
CA LYS A 345 22.99 -3.03 17.05
C LYS A 345 22.13 -3.87 16.09
N VAL A 346 21.53 -4.93 16.62
CA VAL A 346 20.50 -5.76 15.99
C VAL A 346 19.14 -5.37 16.51
N ILE A 347 18.25 -4.97 15.59
CA ILE A 347 16.89 -4.54 15.93
C ILE A 347 15.87 -5.54 15.40
N VAL A 348 14.99 -6.02 16.29
CA VAL A 348 13.86 -6.91 15.98
C VAL A 348 12.56 -6.25 16.41
N THR A 349 11.51 -6.36 15.58
CA THR A 349 10.20 -5.79 15.90
C THR A 349 9.37 -6.81 16.67
N LEU A 350 8.91 -6.41 17.85
CA LEU A 350 8.11 -7.23 18.73
C LEU A 350 6.62 -7.11 18.38
N PRO A 351 5.89 -8.23 18.26
CA PRO A 351 4.46 -8.18 17.99
C PRO A 351 3.70 -7.66 19.22
N ILE A 352 2.57 -6.98 18.97
CA ILE A 352 1.71 -6.41 20.02
C ILE A 352 1.31 -7.48 21.04
N GLU A 353 0.94 -8.66 20.56
CA GLU A 353 0.55 -9.81 21.41
C GLU A 353 1.62 -10.21 22.43
N LEU A 354 2.91 -10.16 22.08
CA LEU A 354 3.98 -10.49 23.03
C LEU A 354 4.03 -9.46 24.17
N ARG A 355 3.81 -8.19 23.86
CA ARG A 355 3.80 -7.10 24.85
C ARG A 355 2.58 -7.20 25.77
N ASP A 356 1.41 -7.49 25.21
CA ASP A 356 0.18 -7.65 25.97
C ASP A 356 0.26 -8.83 26.94
N LEU A 357 0.79 -9.98 26.49
CA LEU A 357 0.99 -11.16 27.33
C LEU A 357 2.03 -10.92 28.43
N TYR A 358 3.10 -10.18 28.13
CA TYR A 358 4.09 -9.83 29.14
C TYR A 358 3.50 -8.90 30.21
N ALA A 359 2.83 -7.82 29.80
CA ALA A 359 2.20 -6.87 30.71
C ALA A 359 1.14 -7.54 31.61
N LYS A 360 0.34 -8.44 31.03
CA LYS A 360 -0.66 -9.24 31.77
C LYS A 360 -0.02 -10.11 32.85
N LYS A 361 1.16 -10.67 32.60
CA LYS A 361 1.82 -11.61 33.51
C LYS A 361 2.59 -10.89 34.62
N TYR A 362 3.29 -9.81 34.30
CA TYR A 362 4.20 -9.14 35.21
C TYR A 362 3.66 -7.76 35.62
N ASN A 363 2.49 -7.73 36.26
CA ASN A 363 1.72 -6.55 36.71
C ASN A 363 2.52 -5.37 37.31
N ASN A 364 3.76 -5.59 37.77
CA ASN A 364 4.66 -4.56 38.31
C ASN A 364 5.39 -3.74 37.22
N PHE A 365 5.48 -4.25 35.99
CA PHE A 365 6.07 -3.55 34.83
C PHE A 365 4.93 -3.13 33.90
N LYS A 366 4.73 -1.82 33.71
CA LYS A 366 3.63 -1.30 32.87
C LYS A 366 3.84 -1.65 31.39
N THR A 367 5.08 -1.86 30.98
CA THR A 367 5.48 -2.19 29.61
C THR A 367 6.65 -3.17 29.59
N LEU A 368 6.90 -3.77 28.41
CA LEU A 368 8.10 -4.56 28.17
C LEU A 368 9.39 -3.73 28.29
N GLU A 369 9.32 -2.41 28.06
CA GLU A 369 10.44 -1.46 28.20
C GLU A 369 10.89 -1.39 29.67
N ASP A 370 9.93 -1.25 30.59
CA ASP A 370 10.21 -1.14 32.03
C ASP A 370 10.88 -2.40 32.61
N GLY A 371 10.59 -3.57 32.04
CA GLY A 371 11.17 -4.85 32.47
C GLY A 371 12.55 -5.13 31.86
N LEU A 372 12.74 -4.79 30.58
CA LEU A 372 13.96 -5.12 29.83
C LEU A 372 15.14 -4.21 30.15
N ASP A 373 14.91 -2.94 30.49
CA ASP A 373 15.98 -2.02 30.91
C ASP A 373 16.72 -2.51 32.17
N THR A 374 16.16 -3.49 32.89
CA THR A 374 16.81 -4.13 34.05
C THR A 374 17.57 -5.42 33.74
N PHE A 375 17.50 -5.96 32.51
CA PHE A 375 18.09 -7.26 32.18
C PHE A 375 19.60 -7.18 31.87
N THR A 376 20.07 -6.22 31.05
CA THR A 376 21.51 -5.97 30.72
C THR A 376 21.70 -4.69 29.89
N ASP A 377 22.89 -4.05 29.93
CA ASP A 377 23.27 -2.96 28.99
C ASP A 377 23.23 -3.37 27.50
N ASP A 378 23.24 -4.68 27.24
CA ASP A 378 23.33 -5.27 25.91
C ASP A 378 21.96 -5.49 25.23
N VAL A 379 20.87 -5.50 25.99
CA VAL A 379 19.51 -5.76 25.48
C VAL A 379 18.54 -4.77 26.09
N SER A 380 17.95 -3.91 25.26
CA SER A 380 16.91 -2.96 25.68
C SER A 380 15.71 -3.00 24.76
N CYS A 381 14.58 -2.46 25.24
CA CYS A 381 13.39 -2.31 24.43
C CYS A 381 12.96 -0.85 24.39
N ARG A 382 12.65 -0.35 23.20
CA ARG A 382 12.07 0.98 23.01
C ARG A 382 10.88 0.87 22.07
N ARG A 383 9.69 1.25 22.53
CA ARG A 383 8.40 1.06 21.85
C ARG A 383 8.12 -0.40 21.50
N ASP A 384 8.25 -0.74 20.22
CA ASP A 384 8.01 -2.06 19.65
C ASP A 384 9.31 -2.71 19.15
N LYS A 385 10.47 -2.14 19.49
CA LYS A 385 11.77 -2.58 19.01
C LYS A 385 12.59 -3.16 20.15
N LEU A 386 12.95 -4.43 20.03
CA LEU A 386 14.02 -5.04 20.81
C LEU A 386 15.36 -4.70 20.16
N ILE A 387 16.24 -4.08 20.93
CA ILE A 387 17.53 -3.58 20.51
C ILE A 387 18.59 -4.41 21.24
N ILE A 388 19.44 -5.11 20.49
CA ILE A 388 20.47 -6.00 21.01
C ILE A 388 21.82 -5.50 20.49
N THR A 389 22.83 -5.35 21.35
CA THR A 389 24.19 -5.01 20.90
C THR A 389 24.75 -6.13 20.02
N SER A 390 25.54 -5.77 19.01
CA SER A 390 26.04 -6.79 18.09
C SER A 390 27.03 -7.74 18.73
N SER A 391 27.82 -7.29 19.72
CA SER A 391 28.69 -8.14 20.54
C SER A 391 27.89 -9.22 21.27
N PHE A 392 26.79 -8.84 21.92
CA PHE A 392 25.91 -9.78 22.62
C PHE A 392 25.22 -10.73 21.64
N PHE A 393 24.73 -10.20 20.51
CA PHE A 393 24.06 -11.00 19.48
C PHE A 393 24.99 -12.05 18.88
N GLN A 394 26.25 -11.67 18.59
CA GLN A 394 27.28 -12.60 18.12
C GLN A 394 27.53 -13.70 19.17
N LYS A 395 27.77 -13.33 20.43
CA LYS A 395 28.04 -14.28 21.53
C LYS A 395 26.93 -15.32 21.73
N HIS A 396 25.66 -14.95 21.52
CA HIS A 396 24.52 -15.82 21.83
C HIS A 396 23.96 -16.59 20.62
N PHE A 397 24.16 -16.09 19.39
CA PHE A 397 23.51 -16.66 18.21
C PHE A 397 24.45 -17.12 17.08
N LEU A 398 25.69 -16.65 17.07
CA LEU A 398 26.73 -17.10 16.13
C LEU A 398 27.63 -18.12 16.82
#